data_AF-K2QZ07-F1
#
_entry.id   AF-K2QZ07-F1
#
_cell.length_a   1.000
_cell.length_b   1.000
_cell.length_c   1.000
_cell.angle_alpha   90.00
_cell.angle_beta   90.00
_cell.angle_gamma   90.00
#
_symmetry.space_group_name_H-M   'P 1'
#
loop_
_entity.id
_entity.type
_entity.pdbx_description
1 polymer ?
#
loop_
_entity_poly.entity_id
_entity_poly.type
_entity_poly.pdbx_seq_one_letter_code
_entity_poly.pdbx_strand_id
1 'polypeptide(L)' 'MRARGHNGQLADILIAATAQTHGLTVVTANTRDFKPLGVDCLAPF' A
#
# COMPACT_ATOMS: atom_id res chain seq x y z
N MET A 1 9.23 -0.19 -18.88
CA MET A 1 10.33 -0.46 -17.93
C MET A 1 9.84 -0.06 -16.54
N ARG A 2 9.49 -1.01 -15.65
CA ARG A 2 9.05 -0.67 -14.28
C ARG A 2 10.29 -0.54 -13.40
N ALA A 3 10.61 0.69 -12.99
CA ALA A 3 11.63 0.95 -11.99
C ALA A 3 11.14 0.40 -10.63
N ARG A 4 11.43 -0.86 -10.32
CA ARG A 4 11.34 -1.39 -8.96
C ARG A 4 12.58 -0.92 -8.20
N GLY A 5 12.64 0.38 -7.91
CA GLY A 5 13.60 0.94 -6.97
C GLY A 5 13.11 0.65 -5.54
N HIS A 6 14.04 0.36 -4.62
CA HIS A 6 13.78 0.17 -3.19
C HIS A 6 12.84 1.22 -2.56
N ASN A 7 12.74 2.41 -3.16
CA ASN A 7 11.85 3.50 -2.75
C ASN A 7 10.36 3.16 -2.79
N GLY A 8 9.90 2.32 -3.73
CA GLY A 8 8.47 1.96 -3.81
C GLY A 8 8.01 1.18 -2.58
N GLN A 9 8.86 0.28 -2.10
CA GLN A 9 8.56 -0.57 -0.95
C GLN A 9 8.49 0.22 0.36
N LEU A 10 9.37 1.23 0.54
CA LEU A 10 9.28 2.14 1.68
C LEU A 10 8.00 2.99 1.62
N ALA A 11 7.63 3.49 0.43
CA ALA A 11 6.40 4.25 0.26
C ALA A 11 5.17 3.43 0.65
N ASP A 12 5.08 2.18 0.20
CA ASP A 12 3.97 1.28 0.54
C ASP A 12 3.87 1.03 2.05
N ILE A 13 5.02 0.84 2.72
CA ILE A 13 5.09 0.68 4.19
C ILE A 13 4.56 1.93 4.90
N LEU A 14 5.02 3.12 4.48
CA LEU A 14 4.60 4.37 5.11
C LEU A 14 3.10 4.63 4.92
N ILE A 15 2.58 4.40 3.71
CA ILE A 15 1.14 4.52 3.41
C ILE A 15 0.33 3.55 4.27
N ALA A 16 0.74 2.28 4.35
CA ALA A 16 0.05 1.28 5.16
C ALA A 16 0.07 1.61 6.65
N ALA A 17 1.20 2.10 7.17
CA ALA A 17 1.33 2.50 8.57
C ALA A 17 0.41 3.68 8.91
N THR A 18 0.35 4.70 8.03
CA THR A 18 -0.58 5.83 8.19
C THR A 18 -2.03 5.35 8.18
N ALA A 19 -2.42 4.53 7.19
CA ALA A 19 -3.79 4.04 7.10
C ALA A 19 -4.19 3.22 8.33
N GLN A 20 -3.34 2.32 8.82
CA GLN A 20 -3.60 1.55 10.04
C GLN A 20 -3.70 2.45 11.28
N THR A 21 -2.79 3.42 11.44
CA THR A 21 -2.78 4.35 12.57
C THR A 21 -4.06 5.16 12.66
N HIS A 22 -4.67 5.47 11.52
CA HIS A 22 -5.86 6.31 11.43
C HIS A 22 -7.16 5.55 11.12
N GLY A 23 -7.13 4.21 11.04
CA GLY A 23 -8.31 3.41 10.71
C GLY A 23 -8.88 3.67 9.31
N LEU A 24 -8.00 3.93 8.33
CA LEU A 24 -8.36 4.22 6.94
C LEU A 24 -8.18 3.00 6.03
N THR A 25 -8.87 3.00 4.90
CA THR A 25 -8.70 2.01 3.82
C THR A 25 -7.85 2.58 2.69
N VAL A 26 -6.85 1.83 2.22
CA VAL A 26 -6.00 2.22 1.09
C VAL A 26 -6.71 1.91 -0.23
N VAL A 27 -7.04 2.95 -1.00
CA VAL A 27 -7.59 2.77 -2.35
C VAL A 27 -6.42 2.64 -3.33
N THR A 28 -6.25 1.47 -3.94
CA THR A 28 -5.11 1.19 -4.82
C THR A 28 -5.41 0.14 -5.88
N ALA A 29 -4.83 0.30 -7.07
CA ALA A 29 -4.83 -0.72 -8.12
C ALA A 29 -3.81 -1.84 -7.88
N ASN A 30 -2.94 -1.69 -6.86
CA ASN A 30 -1.85 -2.61 -6.59
C ASN A 30 -1.98 -3.23 -5.19
N THR A 31 -3.07 -3.96 -4.97
CA THR A 31 -3.36 -4.61 -3.67
C THR A 31 -2.31 -5.64 -3.25
N ARG A 32 -1.53 -6.18 -4.20
CA ARG A 32 -0.50 -7.19 -3.95
C ARG A 32 0.58 -6.70 -3.00
N ASP A 33 1.02 -5.46 -3.15
CA ASP A 33 2.15 -4.93 -2.39
C ASP A 33 1.73 -4.53 -0.96
N PHE A 34 0.43 -4.26 -0.76
CA PHE A 34 -0.17 -3.97 0.54
C PHE A 34 -0.67 -5.21 1.30
N LYS A 35 -0.94 -6.31 0.61
CA LYS A 35 -1.39 -7.57 1.22
C LYS A 35 -0.50 -8.07 2.38
N PRO A 36 0.85 -8.08 2.29
CA PRO A 36 1.70 -8.49 3.41
C PRO A 36 1.74 -7.46 4.56
N LEU A 37 1.30 -6.21 4.32
CA LEU A 37 1.31 -5.13 5.32
C LEU A 37 0.04 -5.13 6.20
N GLY A 38 -0.94 -5.98 5.90
CA GLY A 38 -2.13 -6.19 6.74
C GLY A 38 -3.11 -5.02 6.78
N VAL A 39 -3.00 -4.06 5.86
CA VAL A 39 -3.90 -2.91 5.76
C VAL A 39 -5.09 -3.19 4.86
N ASP A 40 -6.26 -2.66 5.21
CA ASP A 40 -7.45 -2.74 4.38
C ASP A 40 -7.23 -2.04 3.04
N CYS A 41 -7.51 -2.75 1.96
CA CYS A 41 -7.33 -2.26 0.60
C CYS A 41 -8.63 -2.36 -0.21
N LEU A 42 -8.94 -1.31 -0.96
CA LEU A 42 -10.01 -1.28 -1.95
C LEU A 42 -9.41 -1.11 -3.35
N ALA A 43 -9.65 -2.06 -4.23
CA ALA A 43 -9.32 -1.93 -5.66
C ALA A 43 -10.52 -1.31 -6.39
N PRO A 44 -10.40 -0.08 -6.94
CA PRO A 44 -11.52 0.60 -7.58
C PRO A 44 -11.85 0.09 -8.99
N PHE A 45 -11.03 -0.80 -9.57
CA PHE A 45 -11.20 -1.42 -10.89
C PHE A 45 -10.45 -2.74 -11.00
#